data_AF-A0A538EXA3-F1
#
_entry.id   AF-A0A538EXA3-F1
#
_cell.length_a   1.000
_cell.length_b   1.000
_cell.length_c   1.000
_cell.angle_alpha   90.00
_cell.angle_beta   90.00
_cell.angle_gamma   90.00
#
_symmetry.space_group_name_H-M   'P 1'
#
loop_
_entity.id
_entity.type
_entity.pdbx_description
1 polymer ?
#
loop_
_entity_poly.entity_id
_entity_poly.type
_entity_poly.pdbx_seq_one_letter_code
_entity_poly.pdbx_strand_id
1 'polypeptide(L)' 'MASGVTVVTHPLVQHKLAYLRDKDTPTVHFRKLANELTLLLTYEATKDFPTEDAE' A
#
# COMPACT_ATOMS: atom_id res chain seq x y z
N MET A 1 4.99 -20.47 9.29
CA MET A 1 4.79 -19.26 8.45
C MET A 1 3.34 -19.29 8.00
N ALA A 2 2.53 -18.32 8.40
CA ALA A 2 1.09 -18.34 8.12
C ALA A 2 0.86 -18.35 6.58
N SER A 3 0.35 -19.45 6.06
CA SER A 3 -0.01 -19.60 4.65
C SER A 3 -1.22 -18.69 4.35
N GLY A 4 -0.97 -17.54 3.72
CA GLY A 4 -2.02 -16.58 3.34
C GLY A 4 -1.76 -15.12 3.72
N VAL A 5 -0.57 -14.76 4.25
CA VAL A 5 -0.23 -13.36 4.55
C VAL A 5 0.95 -12.91 3.70
N THR A 6 0.77 -11.81 2.96
CA THR A 6 1.83 -11.12 2.22
C THR A 6 2.23 -9.86 2.96
N VAL A 7 3.52 -9.75 3.33
CA VAL A 7 4.08 -8.53 3.93
C VAL A 7 4.70 -7.69 2.81
N VAL A 8 4.13 -6.51 2.56
CA VAL A 8 4.63 -5.60 1.52
C VAL A 8 5.84 -4.82 2.03
N THR A 9 7.05 -5.20 1.59
CA THR A 9 8.32 -4.63 2.04
C THR A 9 8.82 -3.43 1.20
N HIS A 10 7.95 -2.84 0.37
CA HIS A 10 8.33 -1.71 -0.47
C HIS A 10 8.74 -0.47 0.37
N PRO A 11 9.86 0.21 0.07
CA PRO A 11 10.34 1.34 0.89
C PRO A 11 9.30 2.46 1.08
N LEU A 12 8.53 2.79 0.03
CA LEU A 12 7.47 3.80 0.13
C LEU A 12 6.31 3.37 1.03
N VAL A 13 6.00 2.07 1.12
CA VAL A 13 4.99 1.55 2.05
C VAL A 13 5.46 1.80 3.49
N GLN A 14 6.72 1.47 3.79
CA GLN A 14 7.30 1.68 5.13
C GLN A 14 7.36 3.17 5.50
N HIS A 15 7.83 4.01 4.58
CA HIS A 15 7.88 5.46 4.77
C HIS A 15 6.49 6.05 5.04
N LYS A 16 5.49 5.74 4.23
CA LYS A 16 4.11 6.26 4.42
C LYS A 16 3.47 5.72 5.70
N LEU A 17 3.71 4.46 6.04
CA LEU A 17 3.21 3.85 7.27
C LEU A 17 3.80 4.52 8.52
N ALA A 18 5.06 4.95 8.48
CA ALA A 18 5.67 5.69 9.58
C ALA A 18 4.91 6.99 9.87
N TYR A 19 4.60 7.81 8.85
CA TYR A 19 3.80 9.02 9.02
C TYR A 19 2.35 8.75 9.44
N LEU A 20 1.72 7.67 8.93
CA LEU A 20 0.37 7.29 9.36
C LEU A 20 0.30 6.89 10.84
N ARG A 21 1.39 6.38 11.42
CA ARG A 21 1.47 6.00 12.84
C ARG A 21 1.85 7.17 13.74
N ASP A 22 2.31 8.29 13.18
CA ASP A 22 2.61 9.49 13.93
C ASP A 22 1.30 10.15 14.41
N LYS A 23 1.17 10.31 15.72
CA LYS A 23 0.00 10.91 16.39
C LYS A 23 -0.16 12.40 16.05
N ASP A 24 0.93 13.06 15.63
CA ASP A 24 0.95 14.49 15.34
C ASP A 24 0.61 14.76 13.85
N THR A 25 0.40 13.71 13.03
CA THR A 25 -0.01 13.83 11.62
C THR A 25 -1.41 14.44 11.50
N PRO A 26 -1.56 15.60 10.84
CA PRO A 26 -2.86 16.23 10.64
C PRO A 26 -3.82 15.35 9.84
N THR A 27 -5.11 15.42 10.14
CA THR A 27 -6.13 14.53 9.55
C THR A 27 -6.20 14.61 8.02
N VAL A 28 -5.92 15.79 7.44
CA VAL A 28 -5.86 15.96 5.98
C VAL A 28 -4.70 15.15 5.38
N HIS A 29 -3.53 15.18 6.01
CA HIS A 29 -2.37 14.40 5.57
C HIS A 29 -2.58 12.91 5.81
N PHE A 30 -3.17 12.51 6.94
CA PHE A 30 -3.51 11.11 7.20
C PHE A 30 -4.37 10.52 6.07
N ARG A 31 -5.45 11.20 5.67
CA ARG A 31 -6.31 10.74 4.57
C ARG A 31 -5.56 10.63 3.25
N LYS A 32 -4.70 11.61 2.94
CA LYS A 32 -3.88 11.58 1.72
C LYS A 32 -2.92 10.40 1.73
N LEU A 33 -2.19 10.20 2.82
CA LEU A 33 -1.23 9.11 2.99
C LEU A 33 -1.91 7.74 2.93
N ALA A 34 -3.11 7.59 3.51
CA ALA A 34 -3.87 6.36 3.47
C ALA A 34 -4.29 5.98 2.03
N ASN A 35 -4.69 6.96 1.22
CA ASN A 35 -4.99 6.74 -0.19
C ASN A 35 -3.75 6.33 -0.99
N GLU A 36 -2.63 7.03 -0.78
CA GLU A 36 -1.36 6.71 -1.44
C GLU A 36 -0.81 5.34 -1.02
N LEU A 37 -0.95 4.97 0.24
CA LEU A 37 -0.55 3.67 0.75
C LEU A 37 -1.42 2.56 0.11
N THR A 38 -2.74 2.76 0.06
CA THR A 38 -3.67 1.80 -0.53
C THR A 38 -3.33 1.52 -1.99
N LEU A 39 -2.94 2.53 -2.78
CA LEU A 39 -2.52 2.32 -4.18
C LEU A 39 -1.37 1.31 -4.29
N LEU A 40 -0.36 1.43 -3.43
CA LEU A 40 0.80 0.51 -3.42
C LEU A 40 0.40 -0.90 -2.99
N LEU A 41 -0.52 -1.02 -2.03
CA LEU A 41 -1.03 -2.30 -1.57
C LEU A 41 -1.90 -2.97 -2.64
N THR A 42 -2.74 -2.20 -3.33
CA THR A 42 -3.56 -2.70 -4.44
C THR A 42 -2.68 -3.22 -5.56
N TYR A 43 -1.64 -2.47 -5.96
CA TYR A 43 -0.68 -2.94 -6.96
C TYR A 43 -0.09 -4.31 -6.60
N GLU A 44 0.40 -4.47 -5.37
CA GLU A 44 0.95 -5.74 -4.91
C GLU A 44 -0.12 -6.86 -4.86
N ALA A 45 -1.36 -6.53 -4.48
CA ALA A 45 -2.46 -7.49 -4.42
C ALA A 45 -2.95 -7.95 -5.80
N THR A 46 -2.83 -7.10 -6.83
CA THR A 46 -3.29 -7.39 -8.19
C THR A 46 -2.17 -7.80 -9.14
N LYS A 47 -0.94 -7.99 -8.65
CA LYS A 47 0.23 -8.27 -9.49
C LYS A 47 0.12 -9.54 -10.34
N ASP A 48 -0.67 -10.51 -9.87
CA ASP A 48 -0.86 -11.82 -10.49
C ASP A 48 -2.13 -11.88 -11.36
N PHE A 49 -2.74 -10.73 -11.67
CA PHE A 49 -3.92 -10.70 -12.52
C PHE A 49 -3.58 -11.20 -13.93
N PRO A 50 -4.41 -12.11 -14.51
CA PRO A 50 -4.20 -12.58 -15.87
C PRO A 50 -4.39 -11.43 -16.85
N THR A 51 -3.60 -11.43 -17.92
CA THR A 51 -3.67 -10.46 -19.01
C THR A 51 -4.12 -11.13 -20.30
N GLU A 52 -4.66 -10.35 -21.22
CA GLU A 52 -5.01 -10.76 -22.58
C GLU A 52 -4.39 -9.78 -23.59
N ASP A 53 -4.18 -10.24 -24.82
CA ASP A 53 -3.71 -9.37 -25.91
C ASP A 53 -4.80 -8.36 -26.27
N ALA A 54 -4.44 -7.09 -26.40
CA ALA A 54 -5.33 -6.02 -26.85
C ALA A 54 -5.08 -5.72 -28.34
N GLU A 55 -6.15 -5.54 -29.12
CA GLU A 55 -6.11 -5.15 -30.54
C GLU A 55 -5.61 -3.71 -30.77
#